data_AF-A0AA39GW37-F1
#
_entry.id   AF-A0AA39GW37-F1
#
_cell.length_a   1.000
_cell.length_b   1.000
_cell.length_c   1.000
_cell.angle_alpha   90.00
_cell.angle_beta   90.00
_cell.angle_gamma   90.00
#
_symmetry.space_group_name_H-M   'P 1'
#
loop_
_entity.id
_entity.type
_entity.pdbx_description
1 polymer ?
#
loop_
_entity_poly.entity_id
_entity_poly.type
_entity_poly.pdbx_seq_one_letter_code
_entity_poly.pdbx_strand_id
1 'polypeptide(L)'
;MLSKKLNGLKWSLILLTAGVALVQMPSGDKANHDEDDKTSSDKLNGFLAVLAACFSSGFAGVYFEKILKGSTVSLWMRNLQLAFFSIFGGFFMCWLYDSEKIGTDGFFQGYNGVIWIVVLLQAYGGLVIALVVKYAVNVLKMFAISLSVILSSFVS
;
A
#
# COMPACT_ATOMS: atom_id res chain seq x y z
N MET A 1 15.88 10.86 8.14
CA MET A 1 15.86 11.85 9.23
C MET A 1 15.82 13.25 8.63
N LEU A 2 14.66 13.69 8.13
CA LEU A 2 14.48 15.08 7.72
C LEU A 2 14.10 15.89 8.97
N SER A 3 14.98 16.80 9.35
CA SER A 3 14.86 17.69 10.49
C SER A 3 13.73 18.72 10.24
N LYS A 4 12.49 18.40 10.62
CA LYS A 4 11.42 19.39 10.81
C LYS A 4 10.81 19.24 12.20
N LYS A 5 10.71 20.35 12.93
CA LYS A 5 10.07 20.41 14.26
C LYS A 5 8.57 20.14 14.14
N LEU A 6 8.19 18.89 14.42
CA LEU A 6 6.83 18.34 14.39
C LEU A 6 6.13 18.53 15.75
N ASN A 7 5.85 19.76 16.22
CA ASN A 7 5.20 19.90 17.53
C ASN A 7 3.66 19.88 17.44
N GLY A 8 3.05 20.56 16.45
CA GLY A 8 1.59 20.52 16.22
C GLY A 8 1.11 19.34 15.37
N LEU A 9 1.96 18.84 14.47
CA LEU A 9 1.62 17.71 13.57
C LEU A 9 1.44 16.37 14.29
N LYS A 10 2.03 16.20 15.49
CA LYS A 10 1.88 14.97 16.29
C LYS A 10 0.43 14.72 16.69
N TRP A 11 -0.27 15.76 17.11
CA TRP A 11 -1.66 15.69 17.52
C TRP A 11 -2.60 15.42 16.33
N SER A 12 -2.32 16.06 15.19
CA SER A 12 -3.07 15.82 13.95
C SER A 12 -2.88 14.39 13.43
N LEU A 13 -1.69 13.80 13.57
CA LEU A 13 -1.41 12.42 13.13
C LEU A 13 -2.16 11.39 13.99
N ILE A 14 -2.23 11.60 15.30
CA ILE A 14 -2.98 10.74 16.23
C ILE A 14 -4.48 10.82 15.91
N LEU A 15 -5.00 12.04 15.71
CA LEU A 15 -6.40 12.25 15.35
C LEU A 15 -6.75 11.65 13.98
N LEU A 16 -5.85 11.74 13.01
CA LEU A 16 -5.98 11.09 11.70
C LEU A 16 -6.02 9.56 11.82
N THR A 17 -5.14 8.99 12.63
CA THR A 17 -5.05 7.54 12.87
C THR A 17 -6.33 7.04 13.55
N ALA A 18 -6.82 7.77 14.55
CA ALA A 18 -8.08 7.47 15.23
C ALA A 18 -9.27 7.58 14.26
N GLY A 19 -9.32 8.61 13.41
CA GLY A 19 -10.37 8.78 12.41
C GLY A 19 -10.42 7.65 11.37
N VAL A 20 -9.26 7.24 10.83
CA VAL A 20 -9.18 6.11 9.90
C VAL A 20 -9.55 4.79 10.61
N ALA A 21 -9.12 4.59 11.85
CA ALA A 21 -9.47 3.40 12.61
C ALA A 21 -10.99 3.30 12.83
N LEU A 22 -11.67 4.41 13.15
CA LEU A 22 -13.12 4.45 13.32
C LEU A 22 -13.87 4.19 12.01
N VAL A 23 -13.41 4.76 10.91
CA VAL A 23 -14.04 4.57 9.59
C VAL A 23 -13.83 3.16 9.04
N GLN A 24 -12.66 2.56 9.30
CA GLN A 24 -12.37 1.19 8.88
C GLN A 24 -12.84 0.12 9.86
N MET A 25 -13.61 0.48 10.90
CA MET A 25 -14.32 -0.52 11.68
C MET A 25 -15.41 -1.13 10.79
N PRO A 26 -15.33 -2.42 10.43
CA PRO A 26 -16.41 -3.05 9.70
C PRO A 26 -17.67 -3.08 10.57
N SER A 27 -18.75 -2.44 10.13
CA SER A 27 -20.09 -2.68 10.66
C SER A 27 -20.43 -4.14 10.33
N GLY A 28 -20.54 -4.97 11.36
CA GLY A 28 -20.58 -6.41 11.22
C GLY A 28 -21.69 -6.91 10.29
N ASP A 29 -21.29 -7.48 9.16
CA ASP A 29 -21.95 -8.66 8.61
C ASP A 29 -20.86 -9.66 8.24
N LYS A 30 -20.65 -10.64 9.11
CA LYS A 30 -19.80 -11.78 8.78
C LYS A 30 -20.69 -12.75 8.02
N ALA A 31 -20.60 -12.69 6.70
CA ALA A 31 -21.05 -13.75 5.82
C ALA A 31 -20.56 -15.11 6.35
N ASN A 32 -21.50 -16.05 6.40
CA ASN A 32 -21.34 -17.44 6.83
C ASN A 32 -19.99 -18.04 6.41
N HIS A 33 -19.21 -18.47 7.40
CA HIS A 33 -18.23 -19.52 7.21
C HIS A 33 -18.24 -20.36 8.49
N ASP A 34 -18.61 -21.63 8.30
CA ASP A 34 -18.84 -22.64 9.32
C ASP A 34 -17.75 -22.69 10.40
N GLU A 35 -18.22 -22.99 11.60
CA GLU A 35 -17.44 -23.27 12.80
C GLU A 35 -16.51 -24.48 12.56
N ASP A 36 -15.19 -24.28 12.70
CA ASP A 36 -14.34 -25.24 13.42
C ASP A 36 -12.95 -24.62 13.73
N ASP A 37 -12.66 -24.50 15.03
CA ASP A 37 -11.33 -24.43 15.66
C ASP A 37 -10.18 -23.62 15.03
N LYS A 38 -10.30 -22.28 14.95
CA LYS A 38 -9.14 -21.38 14.78
C LYS A 38 -8.71 -20.71 16.08
N THR A 39 -7.89 -21.48 16.80
CA THR A 39 -7.12 -21.18 18.01
C THR A 39 -6.47 -19.78 17.98
N SER A 40 -6.35 -19.13 19.14
CA SER A 40 -5.71 -17.82 19.38
C SER A 40 -4.38 -17.57 18.61
N SER A 41 -3.68 -18.62 18.19
CA SER A 41 -2.49 -18.59 17.33
C SER A 41 -2.72 -17.90 15.99
N ASP A 42 -3.87 -18.08 15.33
CA ASP A 42 -4.12 -17.46 14.02
C ASP A 42 -4.38 -15.95 14.14
N LYS A 43 -5.04 -15.53 15.23
CA LYS A 43 -5.21 -14.11 15.56
C LYS A 43 -3.89 -13.45 15.91
N LEU A 44 -3.02 -14.14 16.65
CA LEU A 44 -1.68 -13.67 16.99
C LEU A 44 -0.79 -13.56 15.73
N ASN A 45 -0.84 -14.55 14.85
CA ASN A 45 -0.10 -14.55 13.59
C ASN A 45 -0.58 -13.44 12.65
N GLY A 46 -1.89 -13.22 12.56
CA GLY A 46 -2.48 -12.08 11.84
C GLY A 46 -2.03 -10.74 12.43
N PHE A 47 -2.05 -10.58 13.75
CA PHE A 47 -1.58 -9.37 14.42
C PHE A 47 -0.08 -9.11 14.17
N LEU A 48 0.75 -10.14 14.27
CA LEU A 48 2.19 -10.03 14.01
C LEU A 48 2.46 -9.69 12.53
N ALA A 49 1.71 -10.28 11.60
CA ALA A 49 1.81 -9.96 10.17
C ALA A 49 1.43 -8.49 9.90
N VAL A 50 0.36 -7.98 10.52
CA VAL A 50 -0.03 -6.57 10.42
C VAL A 50 1.05 -5.65 10.98
N LEU A 51 1.61 -5.97 12.16
CA LEU A 51 2.72 -5.19 12.72
C LEU A 51 3.93 -5.17 11.79
N ALA A 52 4.36 -6.32 11.29
CA ALA A 52 5.48 -6.42 10.35
C ALA A 52 5.21 -5.61 9.07
N ALA A 53 4.00 -5.68 8.52
CA ALA A 53 3.58 -4.89 7.37
C ALA A 53 3.61 -3.38 7.66
N CYS A 54 3.13 -2.94 8.83
CA CYS A 54 3.15 -1.54 9.24
C CYS A 54 4.58 -0.99 9.36
N PHE A 55 5.48 -1.74 10.02
CA PHE A 55 6.88 -1.34 10.14
C PHE A 55 7.58 -1.31 8.78
N SER A 56 7.38 -2.34 7.95
CA SER A 56 7.96 -2.42 6.60
C SER A 56 7.48 -1.26 5.71
N SER A 57 6.18 -0.97 5.71
CA SER A 57 5.58 0.13 4.95
C SER A 57 6.12 1.50 5.39
N GLY A 58 6.20 1.74 6.70
CA GLY A 58 6.74 2.97 7.26
C GLY A 58 8.22 3.18 6.91
N PHE A 59 9.03 2.13 7.01
CA PHE A 59 10.45 2.17 6.66
C PHE A 59 10.67 2.38 5.15
N ALA A 60 9.94 1.63 4.31
CA ALA A 60 10.02 1.75 2.86
C ALA A 60 9.64 3.16 2.38
N GLY A 61 8.60 3.76 2.95
CA GLY A 61 8.20 5.13 2.63
C GLY A 61 9.29 6.16 2.94
N VAL A 62 9.92 6.06 4.11
CA VAL A 62 11.01 6.98 4.51
C VAL A 62 12.28 6.73 3.71
N TYR A 63 12.59 5.47 3.39
CA TYR A 63 13.74 5.11 2.56
C TYR A 63 13.56 5.61 1.13
N PHE A 64 12.36 5.44 0.54
CA PHE A 64 12.02 5.98 -0.77
C PHE A 64 12.08 7.51 -0.78
N GLU A 65 11.60 8.18 0.26
CA GLU A 65 11.77 9.64 0.39
C GLU A 65 13.25 10.04 0.47
N LYS A 66 14.06 9.31 1.24
CA LYS A 66 15.50 9.57 1.38
C LYS A 66 16.25 9.35 0.08
N ILE A 67 15.94 8.26 -0.65
CA ILE A 67 16.59 8.00 -1.93
C ILE A 67 16.23 9.13 -2.88
N LEU A 68 14.94 9.44 -3.06
CA LEU A 68 14.47 10.48 -3.99
C LEU A 68 15.04 11.87 -3.70
N LYS A 69 15.12 12.27 -2.43
CA LYS A 69 15.59 13.61 -2.03
C LYS A 69 17.11 13.73 -1.91
N GLY A 70 17.85 12.62 -1.86
CA GLY A 70 19.30 12.60 -1.61
C GLY A 70 20.20 12.51 -2.85
N SER A 71 19.69 12.59 -4.08
CA SER A 71 20.52 12.48 -5.30
C SER A 71 20.05 13.40 -6.40
N THR A 72 20.99 13.81 -7.24
CA THR A 72 20.83 14.64 -8.45
C THR A 72 20.28 13.86 -9.65
N VAL A 73 20.02 12.54 -9.51
CA VAL A 73 19.50 11.69 -10.58
C VAL A 73 18.01 11.97 -10.84
N SER A 74 17.64 12.01 -12.13
CA SER A 74 16.25 12.12 -12.62
C SER A 74 15.32 11.11 -11.94
N LEU A 75 14.15 11.58 -11.46
CA LEU A 75 13.14 10.73 -10.84
C LEU A 75 12.63 9.63 -11.75
N TRP A 76 12.55 9.92 -13.04
CA TRP A 76 12.13 8.95 -14.05
C TRP A 76 13.11 7.79 -14.13
N MET A 77 14.41 8.08 -14.03
CA MET A 77 15.46 7.06 -14.01
C MET A 77 15.35 6.16 -12.76
N ARG A 78 15.02 6.75 -11.61
CA ARG A 78 14.86 6.02 -10.35
C ARG A 78 13.59 5.20 -10.29
N ASN A 79 12.49 5.75 -10.79
CA ASN A 79 11.25 5.01 -10.92
C ASN A 79 11.42 3.85 -11.91
N LEU A 80 12.19 4.05 -12.98
CA LEU A 80 12.53 2.98 -13.91
C LEU A 80 13.40 1.90 -13.28
N GLN A 81 14.43 2.27 -12.51
CA GLN A 81 15.27 1.31 -11.76
C GLN A 81 14.44 0.49 -10.76
N LEU A 82 13.54 1.16 -10.02
CA LEU A 82 12.66 0.48 -9.07
C LEU A 82 11.62 -0.39 -9.77
N ALA A 83 11.04 0.07 -10.88
CA ALA A 83 10.14 -0.73 -11.70
C ALA A 83 10.85 -1.96 -12.26
N PHE A 84 12.11 -1.83 -12.69
CA PHE A 84 12.92 -2.95 -13.16
C PHE A 84 13.07 -4.03 -12.06
N PHE A 85 13.49 -3.65 -10.85
CA PHE A 85 13.57 -4.60 -9.73
C PHE A 85 12.19 -5.14 -9.32
N SER A 86 11.13 -4.33 -9.41
CA SER A 86 9.76 -4.73 -9.12
C SER A 86 9.24 -5.79 -10.11
N ILE A 87 9.62 -5.72 -11.38
CA ILE A 87 9.26 -6.73 -12.39
C ILE A 87 9.90 -8.07 -12.02
N PHE A 88 11.20 -8.08 -11.68
CA PHE A 88 11.88 -9.31 -11.25
C PHE A 88 11.26 -9.89 -9.98
N GLY A 89 11.01 -9.05 -8.98
CA GLY A 89 10.37 -9.48 -7.73
C GLY A 89 8.95 -10.01 -7.96
N GLY A 90 8.15 -9.33 -8.78
CA GLY A 90 6.80 -9.75 -9.13
C GLY A 90 6.79 -11.10 -9.85
N PHE A 91 7.68 -11.28 -10.83
CA PHE A 91 7.79 -12.54 -11.55
C PHE A 91 8.25 -13.69 -10.64
N PHE A 92 9.20 -13.44 -9.75
CA PHE A 92 9.63 -14.40 -8.73
C PHE A 92 8.49 -14.78 -7.78
N MET A 93 7.66 -13.82 -7.38
CA MET A 93 6.52 -14.06 -6.50
C MET A 93 5.41 -14.86 -7.20
N CYS A 94 5.13 -14.57 -8.47
CA CYS A 94 4.25 -15.39 -9.31
C CYS A 94 4.77 -16.83 -9.43
N TRP A 95 6.08 -17.01 -9.57
CA TRP A 95 6.69 -18.34 -9.64
C TRP A 95 6.59 -19.12 -8.31
N LEU A 96 6.78 -18.46 -7.17
CA LEU A 96 6.70 -19.12 -5.87
C LEU A 96 5.26 -19.49 -5.46
N TYR A 97 4.27 -18.65 -5.76
CA TYR A 97 2.90 -18.82 -5.26
C TYR A 97 1.91 -19.42 -6.27
N ASP A 98 2.08 -19.14 -7.56
CA ASP A 98 1.09 -19.47 -8.59
C ASP A 98 1.69 -20.21 -9.81
N SER A 99 2.90 -20.77 -9.71
CA SER A 99 3.56 -21.46 -10.84
C SER A 99 2.72 -22.60 -11.44
N GLU A 100 2.01 -23.35 -10.60
CA GLU A 100 1.18 -24.47 -11.03
C GLU A 100 -0.04 -23.99 -11.85
N LYS A 101 -0.73 -22.94 -11.38
CA LYS A 101 -1.89 -22.34 -12.07
C LYS A 101 -1.49 -21.60 -13.34
N ILE A 102 -0.36 -20.91 -13.33
CA ILE A 102 0.16 -20.21 -14.51
C ILE A 102 0.56 -21.24 -15.60
N GLY A 103 1.04 -22.41 -15.20
CA GLY A 103 1.42 -23.49 -16.12
C GLY A 103 0.23 -24.19 -16.79
N THR A 104 -0.89 -24.37 -16.08
CA THR A 104 -2.08 -25.03 -16.62
C THR A 104 -2.93 -24.10 -17.49
N ASP A 105 -3.07 -22.85 -17.05
CA ASP A 105 -4.08 -21.95 -17.60
C ASP A 105 -3.50 -20.74 -18.34
N GLY A 106 -2.20 -20.50 -18.21
CA GLY A 106 -1.50 -19.37 -18.80
C GLY A 106 -1.57 -18.11 -17.95
N PHE A 107 -0.52 -17.28 -18.05
CA PHE A 107 -0.35 -16.08 -17.22
C PHE A 107 -1.47 -15.02 -17.36
N PHE A 108 -2.13 -14.98 -18.52
CA PHE A 108 -3.17 -13.99 -18.84
C PHE A 108 -4.59 -14.58 -18.78
N GLN A 109 -4.77 -15.73 -18.12
CA GLN A 109 -6.11 -16.31 -18.01
C GLN A 109 -7.05 -15.34 -17.27
N GLY A 110 -8.24 -15.11 -17.83
CA GLY A 110 -9.26 -14.25 -17.23
C GLY A 110 -9.01 -12.75 -17.36
N TYR A 111 -7.96 -12.31 -18.07
CA TYR A 111 -7.74 -10.89 -18.36
C TYR A 111 -8.87 -10.32 -19.22
N ASN A 112 -9.78 -9.59 -18.58
CA ASN A 112 -10.88 -8.90 -19.24
C ASN A 112 -10.56 -7.40 -19.42
N GLY A 113 -11.33 -6.67 -20.23
CA GLY A 113 -11.10 -5.24 -20.49
C GLY A 113 -11.08 -4.38 -19.22
N VAL A 114 -11.88 -4.77 -18.21
CA VAL A 114 -11.88 -4.13 -16.89
C VAL A 114 -10.54 -4.29 -16.16
N ILE A 115 -9.89 -5.46 -16.26
CA ILE A 115 -8.59 -5.72 -15.60
C ILE A 115 -7.52 -4.82 -16.21
N TRP A 116 -7.53 -4.63 -17.54
CA TRP A 116 -6.64 -3.68 -18.20
C TRP A 116 -6.86 -2.24 -17.73
N ILE A 117 -8.11 -1.82 -17.56
CA ILE A 117 -8.44 -0.50 -17.00
C ILE A 117 -7.88 -0.36 -15.57
N VAL A 118 -8.07 -1.37 -14.72
CA VAL A 118 -7.54 -1.37 -13.34
C VAL A 118 -6.01 -1.31 -13.34
N VAL A 119 -5.33 -2.08 -14.20
CA VAL A 119 -3.86 -2.06 -14.33
C VAL A 119 -3.36 -0.69 -14.74
N LEU A 120 -3.99 -0.06 -15.74
CA LEU A 120 -3.62 1.29 -16.19
C LEU A 120 -3.87 2.34 -15.10
N LEU A 121 -4.99 2.23 -14.38
CA LEU A 121 -5.31 3.13 -13.28
C LEU A 121 -4.31 2.98 -12.12
N GLN A 122 -3.94 1.74 -11.77
CA GLN A 122 -2.93 1.43 -10.75
C GLN A 122 -1.56 2.00 -11.14
N ALA A 123 -1.14 1.82 -12.40
CA ALA A 123 0.12 2.34 -12.92
C ALA A 123 0.15 3.87 -12.87
N TYR A 124 -0.94 4.52 -13.31
CA TYR A 124 -1.09 5.97 -13.22
C TYR A 124 -1.06 6.48 -11.77
N GLY A 125 -1.78 5.81 -10.86
CA GLY A 125 -1.77 6.13 -9.44
C GLY A 125 -0.37 6.06 -8.82
N GLY A 126 0.42 5.04 -9.20
CA GLY A 126 1.82 4.92 -8.78
C GLY A 126 2.69 6.09 -9.23
N LEU A 127 2.53 6.56 -10.48
CA LEU A 127 3.24 7.73 -11.01
C LEU A 127 2.84 9.02 -10.27
N VAL A 128 1.54 9.22 -10.02
CA VAL A 128 1.03 10.38 -9.27
C VAL A 128 1.60 10.39 -7.85
N ILE A 129 1.64 9.24 -7.18
CA ILE A 129 2.22 9.11 -5.84
C ILE A 129 3.71 9.49 -5.85
N ALA A 130 4.48 9.04 -6.85
CA ALA A 130 5.89 9.38 -6.97
C ALA A 130 6.10 10.91 -7.14
N LEU A 131 5.23 11.56 -7.93
CA LEU A 131 5.22 13.02 -8.08
C LEU A 131 4.86 13.73 -6.76
N VAL A 132 3.85 13.25 -6.04
CA VAL A 132 3.46 13.82 -4.74
C VAL A 132 4.61 13.72 -3.73
N VAL A 133 5.34 12.59 -3.69
CA VAL A 133 6.50 12.44 -2.77
C VAL A 133 7.66 13.39 -3.14
N LYS A 134 7.80 13.75 -4.43
CA LYS A 134 8.78 14.77 -4.85
C LYS A 134 8.36 16.16 -4.40
N TYR A 135 7.13 16.56 -4.68
CA TYR A 135 6.70 17.95 -4.56
C TYR A 135 6.08 18.27 -3.18
N ALA A 136 5.64 17.26 -2.43
CA ALA A 136 5.05 17.42 -1.12
C ALA A 136 5.86 16.68 -0.03
N VAL A 137 5.61 17.06 1.23
CA VAL A 137 6.08 16.29 2.38
C VAL A 137 5.23 15.02 2.46
N ASN A 138 5.83 13.86 2.73
CA ASN A 138 5.13 12.56 2.81
C ASN A 138 3.91 12.57 3.77
N VAL A 139 3.88 13.53 4.72
CA VAL A 139 2.74 13.84 5.59
C VAL A 139 1.49 14.27 4.81
N LEU A 140 1.61 15.08 3.76
CA LEU A 140 0.48 15.54 2.96
C LEU A 140 -0.16 14.40 2.16
N LYS A 141 0.66 13.44 1.71
CA LYS A 141 0.18 12.20 1.07
C LYS A 141 -0.69 11.39 2.03
N MET A 142 -0.22 11.19 3.26
CA MET A 142 -0.98 10.45 4.28
C MET A 142 -2.29 11.17 4.62
N PHE A 143 -2.26 12.50 4.71
CA PHE A 143 -3.47 13.31 4.94
C PHE A 143 -4.50 13.20 3.80
N ALA A 144 -4.04 13.26 2.54
CA ALA A 144 -4.91 13.12 1.37
C ALA A 144 -5.56 11.74 1.28
N ILE A 145 -4.82 10.67 1.58
CA ILE A 145 -5.35 9.30 1.62
C ILE A 145 -6.44 9.17 2.70
N SER A 146 -6.18 9.68 3.91
CA SER A 146 -7.16 9.62 5.00
C SER A 146 -8.42 10.44 4.70
N LEU A 147 -8.29 11.63 4.09
CA LEU A 147 -9.45 12.41 3.63
C LEU A 147 -10.26 11.66 2.56
N SER A 148 -9.58 10.99 1.63
CA SER A 148 -10.25 10.18 0.61
C SER A 148 -11.07 9.06 1.23
N VAL A 149 -10.54 8.36 2.24
CA VAL A 149 -11.26 7.30 2.96
C VAL A 149 -12.51 7.82 3.65
N ILE A 150 -12.41 8.98 4.32
CA ILE A 150 -13.57 9.62 4.99
C ILE A 150 -14.64 9.99 3.95
N LEU A 151 -14.26 10.65 2.85
CA LEU A 151 -15.19 11.04 1.79
C LEU A 151 -15.84 9.83 1.12
N SER A 152 -15.08 8.76 0.83
CA SER A 152 -15.62 7.51 0.30
C SER A 152 -16.63 6.87 1.24
N SER A 153 -16.42 6.97 2.55
CA SER A 153 -17.34 6.42 3.56
C SER A 153 -18.59 7.27 3.77
N PHE A 154 -18.57 8.55 3.37
CA PHE A 154 -19.76 9.40 3.34
C PHE A 154 -20.58 9.22 2.06
N VAL A 155 -19.92 8.87 0.95
CA VAL A 155 -20.56 8.67 -0.36
C VAL A 155 -21.10 7.25 -0.52
N SER A 156 -20.44 6.26 0.10
CA SER A 156 -20.89 4.86 0.14
C SER A 156 -21.98 4.63 1.17
#